data_AF-A0A848ZP47-F1
#
_entry.id   AF-A0A848ZP47-F1
#
_cell.length_a   1.000
_cell.length_b   1.000
_cell.length_c   1.000
_cell.angle_alpha   90.00
_cell.angle_beta   90.00
_cell.angle_gamma   90.00
#
_symmetry.space_group_name_H-M   'P 1'
#
loop_
_entity.id
_entity.type
_entity.pdbx_description
1 polymer ?
#
loop_
_entity_poly.entity_id
_entity_poly.type
_entity_poly.pdbx_seq_one_letter_code
_entity_poly.pdbx_strand_id
1 'polypeptide(L)' 'MGNGKLTEQIIKMFLLAIYFNGQLFLYAQSQIKFRQLSVHDGLSQNSAISVAQDSIGYLWIATQDGLN' A
#
# COMPACT_ATOMS: atom_id res chain seq x y z
N MET A 1 47.14 -26.87 3.36
CA MET A 1 45.82 -26.46 2.81
C MET A 1 45.46 -25.14 3.47
N GLY A 2 45.75 -24.01 2.80
CA GLY A 2 46.04 -22.74 3.46
C GLY A 2 44.84 -21.84 3.78
N ASN A 3 45.10 -20.86 4.64
CA ASN A 3 44.19 -19.84 5.16
C ASN A 3 43.30 -19.16 4.09
N GLY A 4 43.71 -19.14 2.82
CA GLY A 4 42.90 -18.61 1.70
C GLY A 4 41.55 -19.33 1.49
N LYS A 5 41.49 -20.66 1.67
CA LYS A 5 40.21 -21.41 1.56
C LYS A 5 39.22 -21.01 2.66
N LEU A 6 39.73 -20.70 3.86
CA LEU A 6 38.92 -20.23 4.98
C LEU A 6 38.42 -18.81 4.73
N THR A 7 39.29 -17.92 4.24
CA THR A 7 38.91 -16.54 3.87
C THR A 7 37.80 -16.52 2.83
N GLU A 8 37.87 -17.36 1.79
CA GLU A 8 36.80 -17.50 0.78
C GLU A 8 35.48 -17.97 1.38
N GLN A 9 35.51 -18.93 2.31
CA GLN A 9 34.31 -19.41 2.98
C GLN A 9 33.66 -18.33 3.85
N ILE A 10 34.48 -17.55 4.58
CA ILE A 10 34.00 -16.43 5.39
C ILE A 10 33.31 -15.38 4.51
N ILE A 11 33.91 -15.00 3.37
CA ILE A 11 33.32 -14.04 2.44
C ILE A 11 31.96 -14.54 1.92
N LYS A 12 31.87 -15.82 1.53
CA LYS A 12 30.61 -16.42 1.07
C LYS A 12 29.52 -16.40 2.15
N MET A 13 29.88 -16.68 3.42
CA MET A 13 28.94 -16.60 4.54
C MET A 13 28.43 -15.16 4.76
N PHE A 14 29.31 -14.17 4.64
CA PHE A 14 28.91 -12.76 4.70
C PHE A 14 27.96 -12.36 3.57
N LEU A 15 28.26 -12.75 2.33
CA LEU A 15 27.38 -12.49 1.18
C LEU A 15 26.01 -13.15 1.35
N LEU A 16 25.98 -14.39 1.85
CA LEU A 16 24.75 -15.11 2.14
C LEU A 16 23.93 -14.39 3.23
N ALA A 17 24.59 -13.94 4.31
CA ALA A 17 23.94 -13.19 5.38
C ALA A 17 23.33 -11.88 4.86
N ILE A 18 24.04 -11.13 4.00
CA ILE A 18 23.51 -9.88 3.41
C ILE A 18 22.26 -10.18 2.55
N TYR A 19 22.31 -11.23 1.73
CA TYR A 19 21.18 -11.64 0.90
C TYR A 19 19.92 -11.99 1.72
N PHE A 20 20.08 -12.75 2.81
CA PHE A 20 18.96 -13.13 3.68
C PHE A 20 18.39 -11.93 4.46
N ASN A 21 19.21 -10.98 4.89
CA ASN A 21 18.75 -9.79 5.61
C ASN A 21 18.03 -8.78 4.70
N GLY A 22 18.39 -8.72 3.41
CA GLY A 22 17.79 -7.78 2.45
C GLY A 22 16.31 -8.03 2.13
N GLN A 23 15.79 -9.23 2.41
CA GLN A 23 14.40 -9.61 2.10
C GLN A 23 13.37 -9.00 3.08
N LEU A 24 13.80 -8.52 4.25
CA LEU A 24 12.91 -8.06 5.32
C LEU A 24 12.34 -6.64 5.11
N PHE A 25 12.81 -5.92 4.09
CA PHE A 25 12.45 -4.51 3.85
C PHE A 25 11.86 -4.25 2.45
N LEU A 26 11.49 -5.28 1.70
CA LEU A 26 11.00 -5.16 0.31
C LEU A 26 9.49 -4.89 0.17
N TYR A 27 8.90 -4.09 1.07
CA TYR A 27 7.53 -3.60 0.89
C TYR A 27 7.54 -2.36 -0.02
N ALA A 28 7.51 -2.60 -1.34
CA ALA A 28 7.56 -1.52 -2.33
C ALA A 28 6.26 -0.69 -2.41
N GLN A 29 5.13 -1.21 -1.90
CA GLN A 29 3.83 -0.56 -2.00
C GLN A 29 3.11 -0.59 -0.65
N SER A 30 2.64 0.59 -0.21
CA SER A 30 1.70 0.69 0.90
C SER A 30 0.38 0.03 0.50
N GLN A 31 -0.23 -0.74 1.41
CA GLN A 31 -1.57 -1.27 1.17
C GLN A 31 -2.59 -0.13 1.22
N ILE A 32 -3.13 0.23 0.05
CA ILE A 32 -4.21 1.20 -0.05
C ILE A 32 -5.47 0.54 0.50
N LYS A 33 -6.05 1.13 1.56
CA LYS A 33 -7.32 0.72 2.13
C LYS A 33 -8.41 1.66 1.64
N PHE A 34 -9.50 1.10 1.13
CA PHE A 34 -10.68 1.86 0.73
C PHE A 34 -11.79 1.67 1.75
N ARG A 35 -12.47 2.76 2.09
CA ARG A 35 -13.77 2.70 2.76
C ARG A 35 -14.84 2.65 1.68
N GLN A 36 -15.71 1.65 1.74
CA GLN A 36 -16.88 1.59 0.88
C GLN A 36 -18.03 2.38 1.51
N LEU A 37 -18.67 3.23 0.71
CA LEU A 37 -19.93 3.88 1.07
C LEU A 37 -21.03 3.27 0.20
N SER A 38 -22.19 3.07 0.81
CA SER A 38 -23.37 2.48 0.18
C SER A 38 -24.63 3.22 0.63
N VAL A 39 -25.78 2.81 0.09
CA VAL A 39 -27.09 3.26 0.60
C VAL A 39 -27.30 2.99 2.09
N HIS A 40 -26.63 1.98 2.66
CA HIS A 40 -26.70 1.69 4.10
C HIS A 40 -25.90 2.68 4.95
N ASP A 41 -24.96 3.39 4.33
CA ASP A 41 -24.15 4.44 4.96
C ASP A 41 -24.76 5.85 4.78
N GLY A 42 -25.92 5.95 4.12
CA GLY A 42 -26.65 7.20 3.89
C GLY A 42 -26.50 7.79 2.49
N LEU A 43 -25.81 7.12 1.56
CA LEU A 43 -25.73 7.56 0.17
C LEU A 43 -27.10 7.42 -0.51
N SER A 44 -27.53 8.42 -1.29
CA SER A 44 -28.86 8.36 -1.94
C SER A 44 -28.98 7.23 -2.97
N GLN A 45 -27.88 6.85 -3.64
CA GLN A 45 -27.80 5.77 -4.64
C GLN A 45 -26.34 5.28 -4.75
N ASN A 46 -26.10 3.98 -4.93
CA ASN A 46 -24.77 3.36 -5.06
C ASN A 46 -23.90 3.87 -6.25
N SER A 47 -24.51 4.47 -7.28
CA SER A 47 -23.83 4.98 -8.48
C SER A 47 -23.48 6.45 -8.30
N ALA A 48 -22.24 6.72 -7.86
CA ALA A 48 -21.67 8.06 -7.86
C ALA A 48 -21.28 8.49 -9.29
N ILE A 49 -21.74 9.67 -9.70
CA ILE A 49 -21.50 10.27 -11.03
C ILE A 49 -20.44 11.37 -10.94
N SER A 50 -20.42 12.12 -9.84
CA SER A 50 -19.44 13.20 -9.62
C SER A 50 -19.14 13.39 -8.14
N VAL A 51 -17.96 13.91 -7.84
CA VAL A 51 -17.51 14.25 -6.49
C VAL A 51 -16.85 15.63 -6.52
N ALA A 52 -17.21 16.48 -5.57
CA ALA A 52 -16.57 17.78 -5.34
C ALA A 52 -16.32 17.99 -3.85
N GLN A 53 -15.34 18.82 -3.51
CA GLN A 53 -15.14 19.30 -2.14
C GLN A 53 -15.41 20.80 -2.09
N ASP A 54 -16.15 21.26 -1.09
CA ASP A 54 -16.35 22.69 -0.88
C ASP A 54 -15.17 23.35 -0.14
N SER A 55 -15.24 24.67 0.04
CA SER A 55 -14.16 25.45 0.63
C SER A 55 -13.96 25.23 2.13
N ILE A 56 -14.92 24.59 2.81
CA ILE A 56 -14.84 24.30 4.25
C ILE A 56 -14.59 22.82 4.55
N GLY A 57 -14.52 21.98 3.50
CA GLY A 57 -14.00 20.62 3.55
C GLY A 57 -15.05 19.52 3.41
N TYR A 58 -16.34 19.84 3.19
CA TYR A 58 -17.35 18.81 2.95
C TYR A 58 -17.24 18.23 1.55
N LEU A 59 -17.49 16.93 1.44
CA LEU A 59 -17.59 16.23 0.17
C LEU A 59 -19.03 16.21 -0.30
N TRP A 60 -19.24 16.62 -1.54
CA TRP A 60 -20.49 16.55 -2.26
C TRP A 60 -20.43 15.44 -3.28
N ILE A 61 -21.36 14.49 -3.22
CA ILE A 61 -21.42 13.32 -4.10
C ILE A 61 -22.73 13.37 -4.89
N ALA A 62 -22.62 13.65 -6.19
CA ALA A 62 -23.75 13.52 -7.10
C ALA A 62 -23.93 12.05 -7.46
N THR A 63 -25.11 11.51 -7.17
CA THR A 63 -25.51 10.14 -7.52
C THR A 63 -26.58 10.18 -8.60
N GLN A 64 -26.90 9.02 -9.17
CA GLN A 64 -27.95 8.91 -10.19
C GLN A 64 -29.32 9.44 -9.73
N ASP A 65 -29.63 9.33 -8.43
CA ASP A 65 -30.96 9.66 -7.89
C ASP A 65 -30.95 10.85 -6.90
N GLY A 66 -29.81 11.53 -6.70
CA GLY A 66 -29.74 12.67 -5.77
C GLY A 66 -28.33 13.14 -5.42
N LEU A 67 -28.25 14.26 -4.68
CA LEU A 67 -27.02 14.86 -4.17
C LEU A 67 -26.85 14.53 -2.68
N ASN A 68 -25.63 14.16 -2.29
CA ASN A 68 -25.22 13.91 -0.90
C ASN A 68 -24.12 14.88 -0.48
#